data_AF-A0A7L3W307-F1
#
_entry.id   AF-A0A7L3W307-F1
#
_cell.length_a   1.000
_cell.length_b   1.000
_cell.length_c   1.000
_cell.angle_alpha   90.00
_cell.angle_beta   90.00
_cell.angle_gamma   90.00
#
_symmetry.space_group_name_H-M   'P 1'
#
loop_
_entity.id
_entity.type
_entity.pdbx_description
1 polymer ?
#
loop_
_entity_poly.entity_id
_entity_poly.type
_entity_poly.pdbx_seq_one_letter_code
_entity_poly.pdbx_strand_id
1 'polypeptide(L)'
;LAGAQADVNPDEVASVLWKYFTELGSNAKETVDQLQQSELTKQLNTLLETNLRSVNAYAEDLQRRLVPFATELQSRLAQDSQRLKEQIRQELAELQAKLAPYADEVHQQIGTNIRQLQAKLSPYAEELRSQVDRGAGELRQALEPYATELRDRLQDNAESIQASLSPYADRLQKQIDGGVETLKERLAPMADELKVQVEQSVAELRRGLSPYTQEVQESLNRQLESLTAQMERAAEELRARLAASSEELRAQLSPLAQELRQAAAGDAESLRQRLAPLAQQLDQRVGQTLEAFRKQAAPFGETFGQQLVQRLEEMKGKLDSGAAGVEDHLELLEKEVREKVAAFLSTAKPPEN
;
A
#
# COMPACT_ATOMS: atom_id res chain seq x y z
N LEU A 1 -11.99 -59.19 -46.19
CA LEU A 1 -12.08 -60.63 -45.87
C LEU A 1 -11.96 -61.39 -47.19
N ALA A 2 -10.80 -62.02 -47.38
CA ALA A 2 -10.46 -62.78 -48.57
C ALA A 2 -11.34 -64.04 -48.64
N GLY A 3 -12.24 -64.10 -49.61
CA GLY A 3 -13.02 -65.30 -49.88
C GLY A 3 -12.11 -66.33 -50.53
N ALA A 4 -11.85 -67.43 -49.82
CA ALA A 4 -11.17 -68.59 -50.36
C ALA A 4 -11.91 -69.04 -51.64
N GLN A 5 -11.28 -68.86 -52.80
CA GLN A 5 -11.69 -69.56 -54.01
C GLN A 5 -11.43 -71.04 -53.73
N ALA A 6 -12.49 -71.79 -53.45
CA ALA A 6 -12.47 -73.23 -53.65
C ALA A 6 -12.32 -73.42 -55.16
N ASP A 7 -11.07 -73.44 -55.63
CA ASP A 7 -10.71 -73.63 -57.02
C ASP A 7 -10.87 -75.12 -57.31
N VAL A 8 -12.13 -75.54 -57.43
CA VAL A 8 -12.48 -76.90 -57.80
C VAL A 8 -12.21 -77.01 -59.29
N ASN A 9 -11.07 -77.61 -59.64
CA ASN A 9 -10.66 -77.75 -61.03
C ASN A 9 -11.70 -78.62 -61.78
N PRO A 10 -12.37 -78.10 -62.82
CA PRO A 10 -13.36 -78.84 -63.60
C PRO A 10 -12.81 -80.17 -64.15
N ASP A 11 -11.52 -80.20 -64.48
CA ASP A 11 -10.84 -81.40 -64.98
C ASP A 11 -10.65 -82.46 -63.89
N GLU A 12 -10.47 -82.07 -62.62
CA GLU A 12 -10.35 -83.00 -61.49
C GLU A 12 -11.69 -83.69 -61.19
N VAL A 13 -12.79 -82.94 -61.18
CA VAL A 13 -14.13 -83.50 -60.94
C VAL A 13 -14.53 -84.46 -62.08
N ALA A 14 -14.24 -84.07 -63.32
CA ALA A 14 -14.46 -84.93 -64.48
C ALA A 14 -13.61 -86.21 -64.41
N SER A 15 -12.35 -86.09 -63.99
CA SER A 15 -11.41 -87.22 -63.84
C SER A 15 -11.86 -88.24 -62.79
N VAL A 16 -12.32 -87.79 -61.62
CA VAL A 16 -12.78 -88.70 -60.54
C VAL A 16 -14.01 -89.50 -60.96
N LEU A 17 -14.99 -88.83 -61.59
CA LEU A 17 -16.19 -89.50 -62.09
C LEU A 17 -15.83 -90.55 -63.16
N TRP A 18 -14.87 -90.24 -64.03
CA TRP A 18 -14.44 -91.17 -65.06
C TRP A 18 -13.81 -92.44 -64.53
N LYS A 19 -12.96 -92.31 -63.51
CA LYS A 19 -12.29 -93.45 -62.89
C LYS A 19 -13.31 -94.47 -62.38
N TYR A 20 -14.39 -94.00 -61.75
CA TYR A 20 -15.47 -94.82 -61.23
C TYR A 20 -16.28 -95.52 -62.34
N PHE A 21 -16.62 -94.82 -63.42
CA PHE A 21 -17.35 -95.42 -64.55
C PHE A 21 -16.52 -96.47 -65.29
N THR A 22 -15.21 -96.27 -65.41
CA THR A 22 -14.32 -97.20 -66.11
C THR A 22 -14.16 -98.51 -65.33
N GLU A 23 -14.04 -98.45 -63.99
CA GLU A 23 -13.98 -99.63 -63.12
C GLU A 23 -15.27 -100.49 -63.20
N LEU A 24 -16.43 -99.83 -63.29
CA LEU A 24 -17.71 -100.54 -63.43
C LEU A 24 -17.79 -101.30 -64.76
N GLY A 25 -17.27 -100.68 -65.83
CA GLY A 25 -17.26 -101.25 -67.18
C GLY A 25 -16.30 -102.43 -67.35
N SER A 26 -15.15 -102.43 -66.68
CA SER A 26 -14.18 -103.53 -66.77
C SER A 26 -14.65 -104.79 -66.04
N ASN A 27 -15.25 -104.66 -64.86
CA ASN A 27 -15.73 -105.81 -64.06
C ASN A 27 -16.86 -106.59 -64.74
N ALA A 28 -17.70 -105.88 -65.50
CA ALA A 28 -18.79 -106.50 -66.28
C ALA A 28 -18.29 -107.24 -67.53
N LYS A 29 -17.07 -106.93 -68.02
CA LYS A 29 -16.48 -107.57 -69.20
C LYS A 29 -15.76 -108.87 -68.85
N GLU A 30 -15.19 -108.98 -67.65
CA GLU A 30 -14.48 -110.19 -67.19
C GLU A 30 -15.43 -111.36 -66.86
N THR A 31 -16.66 -111.05 -66.43
CA THR A 31 -17.71 -112.06 -66.13
C THR A 31 -18.33 -112.73 -67.37
N VAL A 32 -18.04 -112.22 -68.57
CA VAL A 32 -18.59 -112.68 -69.85
C VAL A 32 -17.82 -113.86 -70.47
N ASP A 33 -16.54 -114.05 -70.13
CA ASP A 33 -15.69 -115.07 -70.78
C ASP A 33 -15.82 -116.50 -70.21
N GLN A 34 -16.50 -116.71 -69.07
CA GLN A 34 -16.57 -118.03 -68.39
C GLN A 34 -17.81 -118.89 -68.69
N LEU A 35 -18.75 -118.43 -69.52
CA LEU A 35 -19.96 -119.17 -69.86
C LEU A 35 -20.04 -119.34 -71.39
N GLN A 36 -19.65 -120.49 -71.92
CA GLN A 36 -19.84 -120.83 -73.32
C GLN A 36 -20.38 -122.26 -73.44
N GLN A 37 -21.42 -122.44 -74.26
CA GLN A 37 -22.06 -123.70 -74.73
C GLN A 37 -23.55 -123.87 -74.37
N SER A 38 -24.36 -122.82 -74.59
CA SER A 38 -25.80 -122.90 -74.79
C SER A 38 -26.31 -121.69 -75.59
N GLU A 39 -27.36 -121.85 -76.39
CA GLU A 39 -28.01 -120.75 -77.15
C GLU A 39 -28.56 -119.63 -76.25
N LEU A 40 -28.84 -119.91 -74.96
CA LEU A 40 -29.24 -118.90 -73.98
C LEU A 40 -28.10 -117.90 -73.68
N THR A 41 -26.84 -118.34 -73.79
CA THR A 41 -25.67 -117.53 -73.44
C THR A 41 -25.33 -116.48 -74.50
N LYS A 42 -25.63 -116.73 -75.78
CA LYS A 42 -25.49 -115.74 -76.85
C LYS A 42 -26.40 -114.53 -76.64
N GLN A 43 -27.64 -114.75 -76.18
CA GLN A 43 -28.58 -113.66 -75.89
C GLN A 43 -28.11 -112.81 -74.71
N LEU A 44 -27.56 -113.44 -73.66
CA LEU A 44 -27.05 -112.74 -72.49
C LEU A 44 -25.79 -111.90 -72.80
N ASN A 45 -24.85 -112.44 -73.58
CA ASN A 45 -23.67 -111.67 -74.04
C ASN A 45 -24.07 -110.46 -74.87
N THR A 46 -25.07 -110.62 -75.74
CA THR A 46 -25.56 -109.51 -76.55
C THR A 46 -26.14 -108.40 -75.66
N LEU A 47 -26.90 -108.75 -74.61
CA LEU A 47 -27.45 -107.80 -73.64
C LEU A 47 -26.38 -107.10 -72.81
N LEU A 48 -25.34 -107.81 -72.37
CA LEU A 48 -24.23 -107.26 -71.58
C LEU A 48 -23.35 -106.32 -72.40
N GLU A 49 -22.96 -106.70 -73.62
CA GLU A 49 -22.22 -105.81 -74.52
C GLU A 49 -23.02 -104.56 -74.87
N THR A 50 -24.33 -104.71 -75.08
CA THR A 50 -25.22 -103.58 -75.38
C THR A 50 -25.32 -102.64 -74.18
N ASN A 51 -25.44 -103.17 -72.96
CA ASN A 51 -25.44 -102.37 -71.74
C ASN A 51 -24.11 -101.66 -71.51
N LEU A 52 -22.97 -102.32 -71.70
CA LEU A 52 -21.66 -101.69 -71.50
C LEU A 52 -21.40 -100.58 -72.51
N ARG A 53 -21.78 -100.77 -73.77
CA ARG A 53 -21.74 -99.69 -74.78
C ARG A 53 -22.66 -98.54 -74.38
N SER A 54 -23.84 -98.83 -73.83
CA SER A 54 -24.76 -97.79 -73.37
C SER A 54 -24.19 -96.99 -72.19
N VAL A 55 -23.61 -97.64 -71.19
CA VAL A 55 -22.99 -96.98 -70.02
C VAL A 55 -21.82 -96.11 -70.45
N ASN A 56 -20.96 -96.60 -71.36
CA ASN A 56 -19.83 -95.82 -71.84
C ASN A 56 -20.30 -94.60 -72.66
N ALA A 57 -21.33 -94.77 -73.49
CA ALA A 57 -21.95 -93.67 -74.22
C ALA A 57 -22.58 -92.61 -73.28
N TYR A 58 -23.21 -93.06 -72.17
CA TYR A 58 -23.74 -92.16 -71.15
C TYR A 58 -22.65 -91.37 -70.42
N ALA A 59 -21.56 -92.03 -70.06
CA ALA A 59 -20.46 -91.37 -69.37
C ALA A 59 -19.74 -90.36 -70.29
N GLU A 60 -19.58 -90.69 -71.59
CA GLU A 60 -19.05 -89.75 -72.59
C GLU A 60 -19.97 -88.55 -72.79
N ASP A 61 -21.30 -88.76 -72.85
CA ASP A 61 -22.28 -87.67 -72.92
C ASP A 61 -22.26 -86.80 -71.66
N LEU A 62 -22.09 -87.42 -70.48
CA LEU A 62 -21.99 -86.72 -69.21
C LEU A 62 -20.74 -85.83 -69.16
N GLN A 63 -19.57 -86.34 -69.56
CA GLN A 63 -18.34 -85.54 -69.63
C GLN A 63 -18.49 -84.36 -70.58
N ARG A 64 -19.03 -84.61 -71.78
CA ARG A 64 -19.25 -83.56 -72.79
C ARG A 64 -20.16 -82.44 -72.30
N ARG A 65 -21.03 -82.70 -71.32
CA ARG A 65 -21.92 -81.71 -70.72
C ARG A 65 -21.35 -81.05 -69.45
N LEU A 66 -20.62 -81.79 -68.62
CA LEU A 66 -20.14 -81.30 -67.32
C LEU A 66 -19.10 -80.20 -67.43
N VAL A 67 -18.10 -80.35 -68.30
CA VAL A 67 -17.04 -79.35 -68.48
C VAL A 67 -17.60 -77.99 -68.92
N PRO A 68 -18.40 -77.90 -70.02
CA PRO A 68 -18.99 -76.63 -70.41
C PRO A 68 -19.96 -76.07 -69.37
N PHE A 69 -20.69 -76.93 -68.64
CA PHE A 69 -21.54 -76.49 -67.53
C PHE A 69 -20.74 -75.84 -66.39
N ALA A 70 -19.63 -76.43 -65.97
CA ALA A 70 -18.77 -75.90 -64.92
C ALA A 70 -18.12 -74.57 -65.34
N THR A 71 -17.64 -74.46 -66.58
CA THR A 71 -17.07 -73.22 -67.12
C THR A 71 -18.13 -72.12 -67.24
N GLU A 72 -19.35 -72.47 -67.68
CA GLU A 72 -20.46 -71.52 -67.75
C GLU A 72 -20.86 -71.03 -66.35
N LEU A 73 -20.92 -71.93 -65.37
CA LEU A 73 -21.22 -71.58 -63.98
C LEU A 73 -20.16 -70.63 -63.40
N GLN A 74 -18.88 -70.91 -63.60
CA GLN A 74 -17.78 -70.04 -63.13
C GLN A 74 -17.84 -68.65 -63.79
N SER A 75 -18.10 -68.61 -65.11
CA SER A 75 -18.24 -67.34 -65.84
C SER A 75 -19.42 -66.52 -65.33
N ARG A 76 -20.58 -67.16 -65.10
CA ARG A 76 -21.77 -66.52 -64.51
C ARG A 76 -21.48 -65.98 -63.11
N LEU A 77 -20.86 -66.77 -62.24
CA LEU A 77 -20.50 -66.32 -60.89
C LEU A 77 -19.53 -65.12 -60.89
N ALA A 78 -18.54 -65.13 -61.77
CA ALA A 78 -17.61 -64.01 -61.91
C ALA A 78 -18.31 -62.74 -62.40
N GLN A 79 -19.20 -62.87 -63.40
CA GLN A 79 -20.00 -61.76 -63.90
C GLN A 79 -20.97 -61.22 -62.84
N ASP A 80 -21.66 -62.10 -62.12
CA ASP A 80 -22.60 -61.71 -61.06
C ASP A 80 -21.88 -61.03 -59.90
N SER A 81 -20.70 -61.51 -59.51
CA SER A 81 -19.87 -60.83 -58.50
C SER A 81 -19.43 -59.44 -58.94
N GLN A 82 -19.06 -59.29 -60.21
CA GLN A 82 -18.67 -57.99 -60.76
C GLN A 82 -19.86 -57.03 -60.82
N ARG A 83 -21.03 -57.51 -61.25
CA ARG A 83 -22.28 -56.75 -61.23
C ARG A 83 -22.64 -56.31 -59.82
N LEU A 84 -22.55 -57.21 -58.84
CA LEU A 84 -22.84 -56.91 -57.44
C LEU A 84 -21.87 -55.86 -56.87
N LYS A 85 -20.57 -55.95 -57.18
CA LYS A 85 -19.58 -54.93 -56.78
C LYS A 85 -19.91 -53.56 -57.35
N GLU A 86 -20.31 -53.51 -58.61
CA GLU A 86 -20.68 -52.26 -59.27
C GLU A 86 -21.95 -51.67 -58.67
N GLN A 87 -22.96 -52.51 -58.41
CA GLN A 87 -24.19 -52.11 -57.71
C GLN A 87 -23.90 -51.54 -56.32
N ILE A 88 -23.07 -52.21 -55.51
CA ILE A 88 -22.70 -51.73 -54.17
C ILE A 88 -21.97 -50.37 -54.26
N ARG A 89 -21.09 -50.19 -55.25
CA ARG A 89 -20.40 -48.89 -55.44
C ARG A 89 -21.37 -47.79 -55.83
N GLN A 90 -22.32 -48.08 -56.71
CA GLN A 90 -23.35 -47.15 -57.11
C GLN A 90 -24.27 -46.79 -55.93
N GLU A 91 -24.75 -47.77 -55.18
CA GLU A 91 -25.59 -47.54 -53.99
C GLU A 91 -24.86 -46.73 -52.91
N LEU A 92 -23.56 -46.98 -52.68
CA LEU A 92 -22.76 -46.18 -51.75
C LEU A 92 -22.56 -44.74 -52.23
N ALA A 93 -22.30 -44.54 -53.53
CA ALA A 93 -22.18 -43.22 -54.10
C ALA A 93 -23.51 -42.45 -54.04
N GLU A 94 -24.63 -43.13 -54.32
CA GLU A 94 -25.97 -42.57 -54.17
C GLU A 94 -26.30 -42.24 -52.73
N LEU A 95 -25.94 -43.10 -51.77
CA LEU A 95 -26.15 -42.85 -50.35
C LEU A 95 -25.35 -41.63 -49.89
N GLN A 96 -24.09 -41.52 -50.31
CA GLN A 96 -23.25 -40.36 -50.00
C GLN A 96 -23.81 -39.08 -50.62
N ALA A 97 -24.25 -39.14 -51.88
CA ALA A 97 -24.89 -38.01 -52.56
C ALA A 97 -26.21 -37.60 -51.89
N LYS A 98 -26.98 -38.57 -51.37
CA LYS A 98 -28.21 -38.33 -50.61
C LYS A 98 -27.94 -37.77 -49.22
N LEU A 99 -26.84 -38.15 -48.56
CA LEU A 99 -26.50 -37.71 -47.19
C LEU A 99 -25.82 -36.34 -47.12
N ALA A 100 -25.02 -35.97 -48.13
CA ALA A 100 -24.36 -34.67 -48.20
C ALA A 100 -25.31 -33.47 -47.95
N PRO A 101 -26.48 -33.36 -48.63
CA PRO A 101 -27.38 -32.23 -48.41
C PRO A 101 -27.97 -32.19 -46.99
N TYR A 102 -28.15 -33.34 -46.31
CA TYR A 102 -28.61 -33.35 -44.91
C TYR A 102 -27.55 -32.80 -43.96
N ALA A 103 -26.26 -33.08 -44.19
CA ALA A 103 -25.18 -32.51 -43.39
C ALA A 103 -25.10 -30.99 -43.54
N ASP A 104 -25.24 -30.50 -44.77
CA ASP A 104 -25.30 -29.07 -45.06
C ASP A 104 -26.53 -28.41 -44.43
N GLU A 105 -27.70 -29.06 -44.51
CA GLU A 105 -28.94 -28.59 -43.90
C GLU A 105 -28.80 -28.47 -42.38
N VAL A 106 -28.24 -29.49 -41.71
CA VAL A 106 -27.98 -29.45 -40.26
C VAL A 106 -27.03 -28.31 -39.90
N HIS A 107 -25.96 -28.10 -40.66
CA HIS A 107 -25.02 -27.01 -40.41
C HIS A 107 -25.69 -25.64 -40.58
N GLN A 108 -26.52 -25.47 -41.60
CA GLN A 108 -27.29 -24.24 -41.82
C GLN A 108 -28.33 -24.00 -40.73
N GLN A 109 -29.01 -25.05 -40.26
CA GLN A 109 -29.97 -24.96 -39.15
C GLN A 109 -29.27 -24.56 -37.86
N ILE A 110 -28.12 -25.16 -37.53
CA ILE A 110 -27.31 -24.78 -36.35
C ILE A 110 -26.88 -23.30 -36.46
N GLY A 111 -26.32 -22.89 -37.60
CA GLY A 111 -25.88 -21.50 -37.80
C GLY A 111 -27.05 -20.50 -37.68
N THR A 112 -28.23 -20.89 -38.17
CA THR A 112 -29.44 -20.07 -38.05
C THR A 112 -29.94 -20.00 -36.61
N ASN A 113 -29.96 -21.12 -35.89
CA ASN A 113 -30.36 -21.16 -34.48
C ASN A 113 -29.43 -20.33 -33.59
N ILE A 114 -28.11 -20.36 -33.82
CA ILE A 114 -27.14 -19.51 -33.11
C ILE A 114 -27.41 -18.02 -33.38
N ARG A 115 -27.63 -17.62 -34.63
CA ARG A 115 -27.96 -16.23 -34.98
C ARG A 115 -29.28 -15.79 -34.34
N GLN A 116 -30.29 -16.64 -34.34
CA GLN A 116 -31.57 -16.37 -33.68
C GLN A 116 -31.42 -16.25 -32.16
N LEU A 117 -30.60 -17.10 -31.53
CA LEU A 117 -30.32 -17.01 -30.11
C LEU A 117 -29.58 -15.71 -29.76
N GLN A 118 -28.56 -15.34 -30.56
CA GLN A 118 -27.84 -14.08 -30.38
C GLN A 118 -28.76 -12.86 -30.55
N ALA A 119 -29.65 -12.89 -31.54
CA ALA A 119 -30.65 -11.83 -31.76
C ALA A 119 -31.65 -11.76 -30.59
N LYS A 120 -32.04 -12.90 -30.01
CA LYS A 120 -32.92 -12.95 -28.83
C LYS A 120 -32.22 -12.46 -27.57
N LEU A 121 -30.93 -12.75 -27.38
CA LEU A 121 -30.18 -12.40 -26.17
C LEU A 121 -29.67 -10.95 -26.15
N SER A 122 -29.36 -10.37 -27.32
CA SER A 122 -28.87 -8.98 -27.43
C SER A 122 -29.73 -7.95 -26.67
N PRO A 123 -31.08 -7.91 -26.82
CA PRO A 123 -31.89 -6.93 -26.10
C PRO A 123 -31.85 -7.13 -24.57
N TYR A 124 -31.71 -8.36 -24.07
CA TYR A 124 -31.56 -8.60 -22.63
C TYR A 124 -30.22 -8.09 -22.09
N ALA A 125 -29.14 -8.23 -22.87
CA ALA A 125 -27.84 -7.70 -22.50
C ALA A 125 -27.83 -6.17 -22.50
N GLU A 126 -28.50 -5.54 -23.47
CA GLU A 126 -28.67 -4.08 -23.53
C GLU A 126 -29.54 -3.56 -22.37
N GLU A 127 -30.64 -4.24 -22.06
CA GLU A 127 -31.51 -3.90 -20.92
C GLU A 127 -30.77 -4.03 -19.59
N LEU A 128 -30.03 -5.12 -19.38
CA LEU A 128 -29.22 -5.31 -18.17
C LEU A 128 -28.17 -4.20 -18.03
N ARG A 129 -27.48 -3.85 -19.11
CA ARG A 129 -26.53 -2.74 -19.13
C ARG A 129 -27.22 -1.42 -18.77
N SER A 130 -28.38 -1.13 -19.35
CA SER A 130 -29.15 0.08 -19.05
C SER A 130 -29.57 0.15 -17.58
N GLN A 131 -30.00 -0.98 -17.00
CA GLN A 131 -30.38 -1.07 -15.59
C GLN A 131 -29.18 -0.85 -14.66
N VAL A 132 -28.02 -1.43 -14.97
CA VAL A 132 -26.77 -1.22 -14.22
C VAL A 132 -26.33 0.23 -14.29
N ASP A 133 -26.32 0.83 -15.49
CA ASP A 133 -25.95 2.23 -15.68
C ASP A 133 -26.89 3.18 -14.92
N ARG A 134 -28.20 2.89 -14.95
CA ARG A 134 -29.21 3.65 -14.18
C ARG A 134 -29.01 3.50 -12.68
N GLY A 135 -28.84 2.28 -12.17
CA GLY A 135 -28.62 2.02 -10.76
C GLY A 135 -27.33 2.65 -10.25
N ALA A 136 -26.26 2.66 -11.05
CA ALA A 136 -25.02 3.36 -10.72
C ALA A 136 -25.21 4.89 -10.67
N GLY A 137 -26.03 5.44 -11.58
CA GLY A 137 -26.43 6.85 -11.58
C GLY A 137 -27.25 7.25 -10.35
N GLU A 138 -28.27 6.45 -10.02
CA GLU A 138 -29.11 6.63 -8.84
C GLU A 138 -28.29 6.54 -7.54
N LEU A 139 -27.38 5.55 -7.44
CA LEU A 139 -26.48 5.43 -6.29
C LEU A 139 -25.57 6.66 -6.15
N ARG A 140 -25.02 7.17 -7.26
CA ARG A 140 -24.21 8.39 -7.24
C ARG A 140 -25.02 9.59 -6.74
N GLN A 141 -26.22 9.79 -7.29
CA GLN A 141 -27.12 10.87 -6.87
C GLN A 141 -27.53 10.74 -5.40
N ALA A 142 -27.76 9.52 -4.92
CA ALA A 142 -28.10 9.27 -3.53
C ALA A 142 -26.93 9.53 -2.57
N LEU A 143 -25.69 9.30 -2.99
CA LEU A 143 -24.48 9.52 -2.19
C LEU A 143 -23.99 10.98 -2.19
N GLU A 144 -24.29 11.75 -3.25
CA GLU A 144 -23.92 13.16 -3.40
C GLU A 144 -24.26 14.05 -2.17
N PRO A 145 -25.49 14.01 -1.61
CA PRO A 145 -25.81 14.81 -0.43
C PRO A 145 -25.01 14.41 0.81
N TYR A 146 -24.76 13.11 1.02
CA TYR A 146 -23.96 12.64 2.16
C TYR A 146 -22.49 13.04 2.04
N ALA A 147 -21.93 12.99 0.83
CA ALA A 147 -20.57 13.46 0.58
C ALA A 147 -20.43 14.97 0.81
N THR A 148 -21.47 15.74 0.45
CA THR A 148 -21.55 17.18 0.70
C THR A 148 -21.66 17.45 2.19
N GLU A 149 -22.60 16.79 2.89
CA GLU A 149 -22.77 16.94 4.34
C GLU A 149 -21.50 16.56 5.12
N LEU A 150 -20.80 15.49 4.72
CA LEU A 150 -19.53 15.13 5.33
C LEU A 150 -18.47 16.22 5.14
N ARG A 151 -18.40 16.82 3.94
CA ARG A 151 -17.47 17.92 3.65
C ARG A 151 -17.79 19.13 4.52
N ASP A 152 -19.06 19.51 4.59
CA ASP A 152 -19.51 20.67 5.37
C ASP A 152 -19.24 20.46 6.86
N ARG A 153 -19.56 19.28 7.40
CA ARG A 153 -19.26 18.93 8.81
C ARG A 153 -17.76 18.93 9.12
N LEU A 154 -16.92 18.46 8.19
CA LEU A 154 -15.47 18.49 8.36
C LEU A 154 -14.94 19.93 8.36
N GLN A 155 -15.49 20.79 7.50
CA GLN A 155 -15.16 22.22 7.48
C GLN A 155 -15.60 22.92 8.77
N ASP A 156 -16.85 22.75 9.19
CA ASP A 156 -17.39 23.33 10.43
C ASP A 156 -16.57 22.90 11.66
N ASN A 157 -16.18 21.63 11.73
CA ASN A 157 -15.33 21.13 12.81
C ASN A 157 -13.94 21.78 12.79
N ALA A 158 -13.34 21.95 11.62
CA ALA A 158 -12.04 22.62 11.50
C ALA A 158 -12.13 24.10 11.95
N GLU A 159 -13.16 24.81 11.50
CA GLU A 159 -13.43 26.20 11.90
C GLU A 159 -13.69 26.30 13.42
N SER A 160 -14.45 25.36 13.99
CA SER A 160 -14.73 25.31 15.43
C SER A 160 -13.48 25.04 16.27
N ILE A 161 -12.60 24.14 15.82
CA ILE A 161 -11.31 23.87 16.47
C ILE A 161 -10.43 25.13 16.44
N GLN A 162 -10.33 25.77 15.27
CA GLN A 162 -9.58 27.02 15.11
C GLN A 162 -10.13 28.12 16.04
N ALA A 163 -11.44 28.33 16.06
CA ALA A 163 -12.10 29.30 16.92
C ALA A 163 -11.89 29.01 18.42
N SER A 164 -11.81 27.73 18.79
CA SER A 164 -11.56 27.31 20.18
C SER A 164 -10.10 27.53 20.60
N LEU A 165 -9.14 27.37 19.69
CA LEU A 165 -7.71 27.44 19.99
C LEU A 165 -7.10 28.84 19.84
N SER A 166 -7.60 29.66 18.92
CA SER A 166 -7.08 31.03 18.69
C SER A 166 -7.01 31.87 19.98
N PRO A 167 -8.02 31.87 20.88
CA PRO A 167 -7.97 32.62 22.13
C PRO A 167 -6.83 32.21 23.08
N TYR A 168 -6.32 30.97 22.98
CA TYR A 168 -5.19 30.52 23.80
C TYR A 168 -3.87 31.16 23.35
N ALA A 169 -3.68 31.35 22.04
CA ALA A 169 -2.52 32.08 21.52
C ALA A 169 -2.54 33.54 21.98
N ASP A 170 -3.72 34.18 21.94
CA ASP A 170 -3.87 35.57 22.41
C ASP A 170 -3.67 35.68 23.93
N ARG A 171 -4.17 34.71 24.70
CA ARG A 171 -3.94 34.65 26.15
C ARG A 171 -2.46 34.45 26.47
N LEU A 172 -1.77 33.57 25.75
CA LEU A 172 -0.34 33.33 25.92
C LEU A 172 0.46 34.61 25.64
N GLN A 173 0.18 35.31 24.53
CA GLN A 173 0.84 36.59 24.24
C GLN A 173 0.59 37.62 25.34
N LYS A 174 -0.65 37.75 25.83
CA LYS A 174 -0.96 38.65 26.95
C LYS A 174 -0.25 38.27 28.24
N GLN A 175 -0.06 36.98 28.51
CA GLN A 175 0.69 36.51 29.68
C GLN A 175 2.19 36.81 29.53
N ILE A 176 2.76 36.66 28.33
CA ILE A 176 4.15 37.05 28.05
C ILE A 176 4.31 38.55 28.27
N ASP A 177 3.47 39.37 27.63
CA ASP A 177 3.53 40.83 27.72
C ASP A 177 3.34 41.32 29.16
N GLY A 178 2.33 40.78 29.87
CA GLY A 178 2.06 41.12 31.26
C GLY A 178 3.15 40.66 32.23
N GLY A 179 3.75 39.49 31.99
CA GLY A 179 4.87 38.99 32.78
C GLY A 179 6.13 39.84 32.63
N VAL A 180 6.42 40.27 31.39
CA VAL A 180 7.52 41.20 31.08
C VAL A 180 7.31 42.55 31.78
N GLU A 181 6.12 43.14 31.70
CA GLU A 181 5.85 44.41 32.37
C GLU A 181 5.87 44.28 33.90
N THR A 182 5.32 43.19 34.45
CA THR A 182 5.41 42.92 35.90
C THR A 182 6.86 42.82 36.36
N LEU A 183 7.73 42.21 35.55
CA LEU A 183 9.16 42.12 35.85
C LEU A 183 9.82 43.51 35.85
N LYS A 184 9.53 44.35 34.86
CA LYS A 184 10.01 45.73 34.79
C LYS A 184 9.55 46.55 35.99
N GLU A 185 8.26 46.49 36.33
CA GLU A 185 7.66 47.20 37.46
C GLU A 185 8.26 46.78 38.81
N ARG A 186 8.65 45.50 38.96
CA ARG A 186 9.29 45.01 40.18
C ARG A 186 10.76 45.38 40.30
N LEU A 187 11.52 45.31 39.20
CA LEU A 187 12.98 45.42 39.25
C LEU A 187 13.49 46.83 38.99
N ALA A 188 12.80 47.65 38.19
CA ALA A 188 13.24 49.03 37.92
C ALA A 188 13.30 49.90 39.19
N PRO A 189 12.32 49.86 40.11
CA PRO A 189 12.40 50.62 41.35
C PRO A 189 13.57 50.23 42.24
N MET A 190 14.08 48.99 42.16
CA MET A 190 15.22 48.57 42.99
C MET A 190 16.51 49.31 42.63
N ALA A 191 16.70 49.66 41.35
CA ALA A 191 17.82 50.49 40.92
C ALA A 191 17.69 51.93 41.44
N ASP A 192 16.47 52.47 41.41
CA ASP A 192 16.16 53.82 41.90
C ASP A 192 16.30 53.90 43.43
N GLU A 193 15.81 52.90 44.17
CA GLU A 193 15.97 52.79 45.62
C GLU A 193 17.44 52.70 46.05
N LEU A 194 18.23 51.91 45.34
CA LEU A 194 19.67 51.77 45.60
C LEU A 194 20.39 53.12 45.43
N LYS A 195 20.03 53.88 44.38
CA LYS A 195 20.56 55.23 44.17
C LYS A 195 20.23 56.16 45.34
N VAL A 196 18.95 56.21 45.74
CA VAL A 196 18.49 57.10 46.82
C VAL A 196 19.15 56.76 48.15
N GLN A 197 19.31 55.48 48.48
CA GLN A 197 19.96 55.08 49.73
C GLN A 197 21.44 55.47 49.76
N VAL A 198 22.18 55.21 48.68
CA VAL A 198 23.59 55.62 48.60
C VAL A 198 23.74 57.14 48.77
N GLU A 199 22.89 57.94 48.12
CA GLU A 199 22.90 59.41 48.26
C GLU A 199 22.64 59.84 49.71
N GLN A 200 21.69 59.19 50.40
CA GLN A 200 21.38 59.45 51.80
C GLN A 200 22.56 59.11 52.72
N SER A 201 23.13 57.91 52.60
CA SER A 201 24.27 57.49 53.44
C SER A 201 25.50 58.33 53.16
N VAL A 202 25.75 58.73 51.91
CA VAL A 202 26.83 59.67 51.56
C VAL A 202 26.62 61.03 52.23
N ALA A 203 25.38 61.55 52.28
CA ALA A 203 25.08 62.80 52.95
C ALA A 203 25.26 62.71 54.48
N GLU A 204 24.93 61.58 55.08
CA GLU A 204 25.17 61.30 56.51
C GLU A 204 26.67 61.20 56.82
N LEU A 205 27.43 60.47 56.00
CA LEU A 205 28.89 60.40 56.09
C LEU A 205 29.50 61.81 56.01
N ARG A 206 29.07 62.64 55.06
CA ARG A 206 29.53 64.04 54.94
C ARG A 206 29.27 64.86 56.21
N ARG A 207 28.11 64.69 56.88
CA ARG A 207 27.83 65.35 58.17
C ARG A 207 28.74 64.83 59.28
N GLY A 208 28.95 63.51 59.33
CA GLY A 208 29.83 62.86 60.28
C GLY A 208 31.29 63.33 60.16
N LEU A 209 31.70 63.83 58.99
CA LEU A 209 33.06 64.35 58.76
C LEU A 209 33.32 65.75 59.34
N SER A 210 32.29 66.50 59.73
CA SER A 210 32.42 67.87 60.25
C SER A 210 33.41 68.06 61.43
N PRO A 211 33.61 67.11 62.35
CA PRO A 211 34.53 67.27 63.49
C PRO A 211 36.02 67.12 63.13
N TYR A 212 36.36 66.60 61.95
CA TYR A 212 37.75 66.25 61.59
C TYR A 212 38.48 67.41 60.90
N THR A 213 39.78 67.24 60.67
CA THR A 213 40.61 68.25 60.00
C THR A 213 40.18 68.48 58.54
N GLN A 214 40.42 69.69 58.02
CA GLN A 214 40.06 70.05 56.65
C GLN A 214 40.68 69.09 55.60
N GLU A 215 41.92 68.65 55.81
CA GLU A 215 42.59 67.71 54.90
C GLU A 215 41.89 66.34 54.82
N VAL A 216 41.46 65.81 55.98
CA VAL A 216 40.67 64.56 56.06
C VAL A 216 39.30 64.74 55.41
N GLN A 217 38.63 65.88 55.69
CA GLN A 217 37.34 66.21 55.08
C GLN A 217 37.45 66.28 53.55
N GLU A 218 38.43 67.00 52.99
CA GLU A 218 38.62 67.14 51.54
C GLU A 218 39.01 65.82 50.87
N SER A 219 39.80 64.97 51.54
CA SER A 219 40.20 63.66 51.03
C SER A 219 39.00 62.70 50.96
N LEU A 220 38.22 62.60 52.03
CA LEU A 220 37.06 61.71 52.11
C LEU A 220 35.90 62.23 51.27
N ASN A 221 35.67 63.55 51.19
CA ASN A 221 34.66 64.12 50.30
C ASN A 221 34.91 63.76 48.83
N ARG A 222 36.17 63.82 48.37
CA ARG A 222 36.53 63.38 47.01
C ARG A 222 36.26 61.89 46.77
N GLN A 223 36.49 61.04 47.78
CA GLN A 223 36.17 59.61 47.68
C GLN A 223 34.67 59.36 47.65
N LEU A 224 33.88 60.08 48.46
CA LEU A 224 32.42 60.00 48.49
C LEU A 224 31.79 60.49 47.17
N GLU A 225 32.31 61.56 46.56
CA GLU A 225 31.87 62.01 45.22
C GLU A 225 32.14 60.95 44.16
N SER A 226 33.33 60.37 44.19
CA SER A 226 33.68 59.31 43.27
C SER A 226 32.84 58.04 43.48
N LEU A 227 32.48 57.71 44.72
CA LEU A 227 31.57 56.61 45.04
C LEU A 227 30.18 56.90 44.47
N THR A 228 29.64 58.09 44.72
CA THR A 228 28.32 58.52 44.21
C THR A 228 28.26 58.40 42.68
N ALA A 229 29.25 58.94 41.96
CA ALA A 229 29.28 58.86 40.50
C ALA A 229 29.39 57.42 39.96
N GLN A 230 30.09 56.53 40.67
CA GLN A 230 30.15 55.10 40.30
C GLN A 230 28.81 54.41 40.52
N MET A 231 28.14 54.74 41.63
CA MET A 231 26.84 54.17 42.01
C MET A 231 25.74 54.61 41.05
N GLU A 232 25.73 55.88 40.63
CA GLU A 232 24.81 56.36 39.60
C GLU A 232 24.99 55.63 38.26
N ARG A 233 26.25 55.43 37.83
CA ARG A 233 26.54 54.67 36.60
C ARG A 233 26.08 53.22 36.72
N ALA A 234 26.33 52.59 37.87
CA ALA A 234 25.92 51.23 38.12
C ALA A 234 24.38 51.12 38.08
N ALA A 235 23.65 52.00 38.76
CA ALA A 235 22.19 52.01 38.75
C ALA A 235 21.63 52.16 37.32
N GLU A 236 22.21 53.05 36.50
CA GLU A 236 21.80 53.23 35.11
C GLU A 236 22.11 52.00 34.25
N GLU A 237 23.29 51.39 34.41
CA GLU A 237 23.65 50.14 33.74
C GLU A 237 22.70 48.99 34.12
N LEU A 238 22.32 48.88 35.39
CA LEU A 238 21.34 47.90 35.85
C LEU A 238 20.00 48.13 35.18
N ARG A 239 19.52 49.37 35.16
CA ARG A 239 18.25 49.75 34.52
C ARG A 239 18.25 49.40 33.03
N ALA A 240 19.33 49.74 32.32
CA ALA A 240 19.50 49.44 30.90
C ALA A 240 19.54 47.93 30.64
N ARG A 241 20.25 47.16 31.47
CA ARG A 241 20.29 45.69 31.35
C ARG A 241 18.92 45.07 31.62
N LEU A 242 18.23 45.49 32.68
CA LEU A 242 16.88 45.01 33.00
C LEU A 242 15.90 45.26 31.84
N ALA A 243 15.96 46.45 31.24
CA ALA A 243 15.15 46.77 30.07
C ALA A 243 15.50 45.86 28.87
N ALA A 244 16.79 45.72 28.55
CA ALA A 244 17.25 44.88 27.45
C ALA A 244 16.87 43.40 27.63
N SER A 245 17.10 42.83 28.81
CA SER A 245 16.77 41.44 29.10
C SER A 245 15.26 41.19 29.11
N SER A 246 14.45 42.19 29.51
CA SER A 246 12.99 42.10 29.45
C SER A 246 12.46 42.07 28.01
N GLU A 247 13.03 42.90 27.12
CA GLU A 247 12.70 42.87 25.69
C GLU A 247 13.21 41.59 25.01
N GLU A 248 14.39 41.11 25.39
CA GLU A 248 14.90 39.81 24.93
C GLU A 248 13.95 38.67 25.36
N LEU A 249 13.45 38.70 26.59
CA LEU A 249 12.48 37.72 27.08
C LEU A 249 11.20 37.73 26.25
N ARG A 250 10.67 38.91 25.97
CA ARG A 250 9.51 39.07 25.08
C ARG A 250 9.80 38.52 23.68
N ALA A 251 10.96 38.84 23.10
CA ALA A 251 11.34 38.41 21.76
C ALA A 251 11.54 36.90 21.65
N GLN A 252 12.03 36.24 22.71
CA GLN A 252 12.23 34.80 22.73
C GLN A 252 10.93 34.01 22.94
N LEU A 253 9.96 34.56 23.70
CA LEU A 253 8.71 33.86 24.02
C LEU A 253 7.57 34.16 23.03
N SER A 254 7.50 35.36 22.44
CA SER A 254 6.43 35.74 21.50
C SER A 254 6.28 34.80 20.29
N PRO A 255 7.36 34.23 19.71
CA PRO A 255 7.24 33.23 18.64
C PRO A 255 6.38 32.03 19.01
N LEU A 256 6.35 31.61 20.29
CA LEU A 256 5.54 30.46 20.72
C LEU A 256 4.04 30.74 20.62
N ALA A 257 3.60 31.97 20.94
CA ALA A 257 2.22 32.38 20.73
C ALA A 257 1.87 32.41 19.24
N GLN A 258 2.80 32.84 18.39
CA GLN A 258 2.61 32.83 16.94
C GLN A 258 2.56 31.40 16.38
N GLU A 259 3.43 30.50 16.84
CA GLU A 259 3.44 29.09 16.45
C GLU A 259 2.17 28.37 16.90
N LEU A 260 1.66 28.65 18.10
CA LEU A 260 0.36 28.15 18.56
C LEU A 260 -0.79 28.65 17.67
N ARG A 261 -0.77 29.94 17.28
CA ARG A 261 -1.76 30.50 16.35
C ARG A 261 -1.70 29.83 14.98
N GLN A 262 -0.50 29.56 14.46
CA GLN A 262 -0.31 28.84 13.20
C GLN A 262 -0.77 27.38 13.29
N ALA A 263 -0.48 26.70 14.41
CA ALA A 263 -0.96 25.34 14.65
C ALA A 263 -2.50 25.29 14.70
N ALA A 264 -3.13 26.29 15.34
CA ALA A 264 -4.58 26.42 15.41
C ALA A 264 -5.24 26.71 14.05
N ALA A 265 -4.52 27.33 13.11
CA ALA A 265 -5.00 27.63 11.77
C ALA A 265 -4.74 26.50 10.75
N GLY A 266 -4.01 25.45 11.15
CA GLY A 266 -3.72 24.29 10.31
C GLY A 266 -4.85 23.25 10.31
N ASP A 267 -4.63 22.17 9.57
CA ASP A 267 -5.51 21.01 9.64
C ASP A 267 -5.33 20.21 10.95
N ALA A 268 -6.24 19.26 11.20
CA ALA A 268 -6.24 18.46 12.42
C ALA A 268 -4.94 17.64 12.62
N GLU A 269 -4.31 17.19 11.53
CA GLU A 269 -3.08 16.42 11.61
C GLU A 269 -1.89 17.31 11.98
N SER A 270 -1.76 18.47 11.34
CA SER A 270 -0.79 19.51 11.68
C SER A 270 -0.94 19.96 13.13
N LEU A 271 -2.17 20.17 13.60
CA LEU A 271 -2.48 20.52 14.98
C LEU A 271 -1.97 19.45 15.96
N ARG A 272 -2.32 18.18 15.71
CA ARG A 272 -1.91 17.04 16.53
C ARG A 272 -0.39 16.90 16.59
N GLN A 273 0.29 17.07 15.46
CA GLN A 273 1.75 16.95 15.37
C GLN A 273 2.48 18.10 16.08
N ARG A 274 1.88 19.30 16.13
CA ARG A 274 2.54 20.51 16.64
C ARG A 274 2.25 20.80 18.12
N LEU A 275 1.07 20.47 18.64
CA LEU A 275 0.67 20.87 20.00
C LEU A 275 1.58 20.32 21.11
N ALA A 276 1.89 19.02 21.09
CA ALA A 276 2.71 18.41 22.14
C ALA A 276 4.16 18.92 22.14
N PRO A 277 4.86 19.00 20.98
CA PRO A 277 6.17 19.63 20.91
C PRO A 277 6.15 21.10 21.34
N LEU A 278 5.11 21.87 20.98
CA LEU A 278 5.00 23.28 21.37
C LEU A 278 4.90 23.46 22.88
N ALA A 279 4.13 22.61 23.57
CA ALA A 279 4.03 22.64 25.03
C ALA A 279 5.39 22.37 25.69
N GLN A 280 6.15 21.39 25.18
CA GLN A 280 7.49 21.08 25.68
C GLN A 280 8.48 22.21 25.38
N GLN A 281 8.40 22.81 24.20
CA GLN A 281 9.24 23.95 23.81
C GLN A 281 8.96 25.18 24.67
N LEU A 282 7.70 25.46 25.01
CA LEU A 282 7.33 26.57 25.88
C LEU A 282 8.01 26.45 27.25
N ASP A 283 7.91 25.30 27.89
CA ASP A 283 8.51 25.06 29.20
C ASP A 283 10.04 25.21 29.17
N GLN A 284 10.68 24.60 28.17
CA GLN A 284 12.12 24.71 27.96
C GLN A 284 12.57 26.16 27.70
N ARG A 285 11.84 26.89 26.87
CA ARG A 285 12.21 28.26 26.46
C ARG A 285 12.03 29.23 27.62
N VAL A 286 10.91 29.13 28.36
CA VAL A 286 10.72 29.91 29.60
C VAL A 286 11.86 29.67 30.58
N GLY A 287 12.24 28.41 30.82
CA GLY A 287 13.35 28.08 31.71
C GLY A 287 14.70 28.63 31.22
N GLN A 288 15.02 28.48 29.93
CA GLN A 288 16.26 28.99 29.33
C GLN A 288 16.34 30.52 29.40
N THR A 289 15.25 31.21 29.08
CA THR A 289 15.21 32.67 29.08
C THR A 289 15.32 33.23 30.50
N LEU A 290 14.70 32.58 31.49
CA LEU A 290 14.84 32.97 32.90
C LEU A 290 16.28 32.75 33.41
N GLU A 291 16.90 31.64 33.05
CA GLU A 291 18.30 31.38 33.43
C GLU A 291 19.27 32.36 32.73
N ALA A 292 18.99 32.73 31.47
CA ALA A 292 19.76 33.75 30.75
C ALA A 292 19.66 35.12 31.44
N PHE A 293 18.44 35.53 31.79
CA PHE A 293 18.19 36.75 32.59
C PHE A 293 19.01 36.72 33.89
N ARG A 294 18.96 35.62 34.63
CA ARG A 294 19.71 35.43 35.88
C ARG A 294 21.22 35.57 35.67
N LYS A 295 21.77 34.93 34.64
CA LYS A 295 23.20 35.02 34.30
C LYS A 295 23.64 36.42 33.91
N GLN A 296 22.76 37.22 33.31
CA GLN A 296 23.06 38.62 32.97
C GLN A 296 22.95 39.55 34.20
N ALA A 297 22.02 39.28 35.12
CA ALA A 297 21.76 40.09 36.30
C ALA A 297 22.69 39.79 37.49
N ALA A 298 23.07 38.53 37.70
CA ALA A 298 23.86 38.11 38.88
C ALA A 298 25.25 38.77 38.99
N PRO A 299 26.06 38.83 37.90
CA PRO A 299 27.39 39.44 37.97
C PRO A 299 27.33 40.93 38.32
N PHE A 300 26.22 41.61 38.03
CA PHE A 300 26.05 43.01 38.38
C PHE A 300 26.01 43.17 39.90
N GLY A 301 25.15 42.43 40.60
CA GLY A 301 25.06 42.50 42.06
C GLY A 301 26.38 42.14 42.74
N GLU A 302 27.05 41.09 42.27
CA GLU A 302 28.33 40.65 42.84
C GLU A 302 29.48 41.65 42.60
N THR A 303 29.65 42.10 41.35
CA THR A 303 30.72 43.07 41.00
C THR A 303 30.50 44.40 41.71
N PHE A 304 29.24 44.86 41.75
CA PHE A 304 28.84 46.08 42.44
C PHE A 304 29.13 46.00 43.95
N GLY A 305 28.72 44.90 44.60
CA GLY A 305 29.00 44.67 46.02
C GLY A 305 30.50 44.67 46.32
N GLN A 306 31.31 44.01 45.50
CA GLN A 306 32.77 43.98 45.67
C GLN A 306 33.41 45.38 45.52
N GLN A 307 33.00 46.14 44.51
CA GLN A 307 33.51 47.49 44.29
C GLN A 307 33.14 48.45 45.43
N LEU A 308 31.93 48.33 45.96
CA LEU A 308 31.51 49.13 47.11
C LEU A 308 32.35 48.80 48.35
N VAL A 309 32.48 47.52 48.70
CA VAL A 309 33.24 47.08 49.88
C VAL A 309 34.69 47.56 49.80
N GLN A 310 35.32 47.38 48.64
CA GLN A 310 36.69 47.86 48.42
C GLN A 310 36.81 49.37 48.67
N ARG A 311 35.87 50.18 48.17
CA ARG A 311 35.85 51.63 48.36
C ARG A 311 35.64 52.03 49.82
N LEU A 312 34.77 51.34 50.53
CA LEU A 312 34.50 51.60 51.94
C LEU A 312 35.72 51.23 52.81
N GLU A 313 36.41 50.13 52.50
CA GLU A 313 37.68 49.76 53.13
C GLU A 313 38.78 50.79 52.85
N GLU A 314 38.89 51.31 51.63
CA GLU A 314 39.83 52.39 51.30
C GLU A 314 39.54 53.69 52.07
N MET A 315 38.27 54.00 52.33
CA MET A 315 37.88 55.14 53.18
C MET A 315 38.22 54.86 54.65
N LYS A 316 37.94 53.65 55.14
CA LYS A 316 38.25 53.19 56.50
C LYS A 316 39.75 53.26 56.80
N GLY A 317 40.61 52.83 55.87
CA GLY A 317 42.06 52.88 56.04
C GLY A 317 42.66 54.29 56.07
N LYS A 318 41.94 55.31 55.60
CA LYS A 318 42.35 56.72 55.65
C LYS A 318 41.88 57.45 56.91
N LEU A 319 41.04 56.82 57.71
CA LEU A 319 40.61 57.34 59.00
C LEU A 319 41.64 56.92 60.06
N ASP A 320 42.29 57.90 60.71
CA ASP A 320 43.13 57.64 61.88
C ASP A 320 42.27 57.13 63.06
N SER A 321 42.90 56.54 64.09
CA SER A 321 42.26 55.88 65.26
C SER A 321 41.31 56.74 66.12
N GLY A 322 41.04 57.99 65.74
CA GLY A 322 40.11 58.92 66.39
C GLY A 322 38.74 59.04 65.72
N ALA A 323 38.44 58.27 64.67
CA ALA A 323 37.25 58.48 63.84
C ALA A 323 36.15 57.41 63.90
N ALA A 324 35.98 56.79 65.08
CA ALA A 324 35.02 55.71 65.32
C ALA A 324 33.59 56.00 64.81
N GLY A 325 33.13 57.26 64.90
CA GLY A 325 31.79 57.63 64.43
C GLY A 325 31.60 57.54 62.91
N VAL A 326 32.63 57.78 62.11
CA VAL A 326 32.55 57.65 60.63
C VAL A 326 32.62 56.18 60.24
N GLU A 327 33.40 55.41 60.99
CA GLU A 327 33.56 53.97 60.83
C GLU A 327 32.22 53.23 60.96
N ASP A 328 31.42 53.56 61.98
CA ASP A 328 30.07 53.02 62.18
C ASP A 328 29.14 53.33 61.00
N HIS A 329 29.23 54.53 60.41
CA HIS A 329 28.40 54.92 59.27
C HIS A 329 28.83 54.20 57.98
N LEU A 330 30.12 53.94 57.80
CA LEU A 330 30.64 53.17 56.66
C LEU A 330 30.19 51.71 56.73
N GLU A 331 30.22 51.09 57.92
CA GLU A 331 29.74 49.72 58.13
C GLU A 331 28.22 49.60 57.91
N LEU A 332 27.46 50.61 58.33
CA LEU A 332 26.01 50.65 58.11
C LEU A 332 25.67 50.75 56.62
N LEU A 333 26.34 51.64 55.88
CA LEU A 333 26.20 51.75 54.41
C LEU A 333 26.57 50.43 53.71
N GLU A 334 27.68 49.80 54.11
CA GLU A 334 28.07 48.51 53.54
C GLU A 334 26.96 47.47 53.70
N LYS A 335 26.40 47.38 54.91
CA LYS A 335 25.34 46.43 55.23
C LYS A 335 24.06 46.71 54.45
N GLU A 336 23.59 47.95 54.40
CA GLU A 336 22.36 48.32 53.68
C GLU A 336 22.44 48.00 52.20
N VAL A 337 23.57 48.32 51.56
CA VAL A 337 23.75 48.02 50.14
C VAL A 337 23.85 46.51 49.90
N ARG A 338 24.57 45.76 50.74
CA ARG A 338 24.62 44.29 50.65
C ARG A 338 23.22 43.67 50.75
N GLU A 339 22.39 44.15 51.68
CA GLU A 339 21.01 43.68 51.86
C GLU A 339 20.16 43.96 50.61
N LYS A 340 20.27 45.14 50.00
CA LYS A 340 19.54 45.47 48.76
C LYS A 340 19.99 44.65 47.56
N VAL A 341 21.30 44.46 47.39
CA VAL A 341 21.85 43.60 46.35
C VAL A 341 21.34 42.17 46.53
N ALA A 342 21.34 41.66 47.76
CA ALA A 342 20.80 40.33 48.05
C ALA A 342 19.29 40.23 47.77
N ALA A 343 18.51 41.26 48.12
CA ALA A 343 17.08 41.33 47.82
C ALA A 343 16.80 41.35 46.30
N PHE A 344 17.62 42.08 45.53
CA PHE A 344 17.54 42.08 44.07
C PHE A 344 17.80 40.68 43.50
N LEU A 345 18.88 40.03 43.95
CA LEU A 345 19.24 38.68 43.49
C LEU A 345 18.21 37.63 43.91
N SER A 346 17.52 37.79 45.05
CA SER A 346 16.45 36.90 45.47
C SER A 346 15.18 37.10 44.65
N THR A 347 14.85 38.34 44.27
CA THR A 347 13.69 38.68 43.43
C THR A 347 13.85 38.15 42.00
N ALA A 348 15.09 37.99 41.55
CA ALA A 348 15.42 37.35 40.28
C ALA A 348 15.37 35.81 40.30
N LYS A 349 15.15 35.17 41.46
CA LYS A 349 14.97 33.71 41.54
C LYS A 349 13.53 33.33 41.14
N PRO A 350 13.35 32.18 40.47
CA PRO A 350 12.01 31.62 40.29
C PRO A 350 11.35 31.36 41.65
N PRO A 351 10.01 31.45 41.74
CA PRO A 351 9.30 30.96 42.93
C PRO A 351 9.67 29.49 43.15
N GLU A 352 10.03 29.13 44.38
CA GLU A 352 10.15 27.72 44.77
C GLU A 352 8.74 27.12 44.72
N ASN A 353 8.56 26.14 43.83
CA ASN A 353 7.32 25.37 43.67
C ASN A 353 7.12 24.38 44.82
#